data_AF-A0ABD5XYB1-F1
#
_entry.id   AF-A0ABD5XYB1-F1
#
_cell.length_a   1.000
_cell.length_b   1.000
_cell.length_c   1.000
_cell.angle_alpha   90.00
_cell.angle_beta   90.00
_cell.angle_gamma   90.00
#
_symmetry.space_group_name_H-M   'P 1'
#
loop_
_entity.id
_entity.type
_entity.pdbx_description
1 polymer ?
#
loop_
_entity_poly.entity_id
_entity_poly.type
_entity_poly.pdbx_seq_one_letter_code
_entity_poly.pdbx_strand_id
1 'polypeptide(L)'
;MSDAHLDPSRTNRIGTQIGLVLEDQRTAELRQVIYTDQQVVLLRDESGGTTLVRRGSFDAELGTRYRPRPGAEMPSDAGQYDRLRERLAAYEREDGRKAKHKADALREALDILSEPDPEDGDGGEAEDEPADDPEVPFEEVPGIGPKTAGKLRTAGYVTERDVRAAGDDALLAVAGLGPENLENLREFVD
;
A
#
# COMPACT_ATOMS: atom_id res chain seq x y z
N MET A 1 -38.75 -42.68 -16.04
CA MET A 1 -37.30 -42.40 -16.07
C MET A 1 -37.13 -40.91 -15.89
N SER A 2 -36.41 -40.54 -14.83
CA SER A 2 -35.55 -39.36 -14.62
C SER A 2 -36.03 -38.00 -15.17
N ASP A 3 -36.02 -36.89 -14.44
CA ASP A 3 -35.36 -36.58 -13.19
C ASP A 3 -36.05 -35.36 -12.57
N ALA A 4 -36.03 -35.29 -11.24
CA ALA A 4 -36.51 -34.13 -10.51
C ALA A 4 -35.65 -32.93 -10.89
N HIS A 5 -36.25 -31.92 -11.53
CA HIS A 5 -35.63 -30.63 -11.74
C HIS A 5 -35.40 -30.04 -10.33
N LEU A 6 -34.22 -30.33 -9.76
CA LEU A 6 -33.70 -29.64 -8.60
C LEU A 6 -33.73 -28.16 -8.98
N ASP A 7 -34.61 -27.43 -8.33
CA ASP A 7 -34.69 -25.99 -8.40
C ASP A 7 -33.59 -25.46 -7.47
N PRO A 8 -32.44 -24.98 -8.00
CA PRO A 8 -31.33 -24.52 -7.17
C PRO A 8 -31.64 -23.18 -6.49
N SER A 9 -32.84 -22.62 -6.66
CA SER A 9 -33.20 -21.33 -6.08
C SER A 9 -33.61 -21.36 -4.60
N ARG A 10 -33.59 -22.53 -3.94
CA ARG A 10 -34.14 -22.76 -2.60
C ARG A 10 -33.16 -22.93 -1.45
N THR A 11 -31.89 -22.56 -1.61
CA THR A 11 -30.91 -22.64 -0.50
C THR A 11 -30.18 -21.32 -0.36
N ASN A 12 -30.56 -20.54 0.66
CA ASN A 12 -29.84 -19.39 1.23
C ASN A 12 -29.08 -18.49 0.22
N ARG A 13 -29.84 -17.71 -0.58
CA ARG A 13 -29.27 -16.67 -1.46
C ARG A 13 -28.80 -15.45 -0.67
N ILE A 14 -27.61 -15.51 -0.09
CA ILE A 14 -26.74 -14.32 -0.19
C ILE A 14 -26.09 -14.47 -1.56
N GLY A 15 -26.74 -13.92 -2.59
CA GLY A 15 -26.17 -13.95 -3.92
C GLY A 15 -24.88 -13.15 -3.91
N THR A 16 -23.79 -13.74 -4.39
CA THR A 16 -22.54 -13.00 -4.65
C THR A 16 -22.86 -11.83 -5.56
N GLN A 17 -22.81 -10.63 -5.00
CA GLN A 17 -23.12 -9.36 -5.65
C GLN A 17 -21.90 -8.46 -5.57
N ILE A 18 -21.75 -7.56 -6.54
CA ILE A 18 -20.73 -6.51 -6.48
C ILE A 18 -21.00 -5.66 -5.23
N GLY A 19 -19.95 -5.33 -4.49
CA GLY A 19 -20.00 -4.64 -3.20
C GLY A 19 -20.15 -5.55 -1.99
N LEU A 20 -20.34 -6.87 -2.17
CA LEU A 20 -20.40 -7.81 -1.04
C LEU A 20 -19.04 -7.88 -0.33
N VAL A 21 -19.04 -7.56 0.97
CA VAL A 21 -17.87 -7.69 1.83
C VAL A 21 -17.90 -9.03 2.57
N LEU A 22 -16.76 -9.69 2.62
CA LEU A 22 -16.56 -11.04 3.12
C LEU A 22 -15.31 -11.05 4.00
N GLU A 23 -15.34 -11.82 5.07
CA GLU A 23 -14.16 -12.11 5.87
C GLU A 23 -13.59 -13.46 5.42
N ASP A 24 -12.33 -13.50 4.97
CA ASP A 24 -11.64 -14.77 4.69
C ASP A 24 -11.21 -15.41 6.01
N GLN A 25 -11.89 -16.47 6.42
CA GLN A 25 -11.65 -17.15 7.69
C GLN A 25 -10.24 -17.77 7.81
N ARG A 26 -9.45 -17.83 6.72
CA ARG A 26 -8.06 -18.31 6.77
C ARG A 26 -7.07 -17.24 7.17
N THR A 27 -7.29 -16.01 6.74
CA THR A 27 -6.37 -14.87 6.96
C THR A 27 -6.96 -13.82 7.91
N ALA A 28 -8.25 -13.90 8.22
CA ALA A 28 -9.04 -12.90 8.93
C ALA A 28 -9.18 -11.54 8.20
N GLU A 29 -8.74 -11.45 6.95
CA GLU A 29 -8.82 -10.23 6.13
C GLU A 29 -10.24 -10.01 5.57
N LEU A 30 -10.66 -8.76 5.47
CA LEU A 30 -11.83 -8.39 4.68
C LEU A 30 -11.52 -8.39 3.18
N ARG A 31 -12.51 -8.82 2.40
CA ARG A 31 -12.48 -8.88 0.95
C ARG A 31 -13.79 -8.41 0.36
N GLN A 32 -13.72 -7.51 -0.61
CA GLN A 32 -14.87 -7.02 -1.36
C GLN A 32 -14.97 -7.67 -2.72
N VAL A 33 -16.17 -8.10 -3.11
CA VAL A 33 -16.47 -8.48 -4.50
C VAL A 33 -16.56 -7.22 -5.35
N ILE A 34 -15.57 -6.98 -6.21
CA ILE A 34 -15.55 -5.81 -7.11
C ILE A 34 -16.02 -6.14 -8.53
N TYR A 35 -15.98 -7.42 -8.91
CA TYR A 35 -16.55 -7.91 -10.17
C TYR A 35 -17.01 -9.36 -10.03
N THR A 36 -18.07 -9.72 -10.73
CA THR A 36 -18.45 -11.12 -10.87
C THR A 36 -19.21 -11.38 -12.17
N ASP A 37 -18.95 -12.54 -12.76
CA ASP A 37 -19.76 -13.14 -13.81
C ASP A 37 -20.01 -14.64 -13.54
N GLN A 38 -20.40 -15.39 -14.58
CA GLN A 38 -20.69 -16.82 -14.48
C GLN A 38 -19.45 -17.70 -14.26
N GLN A 39 -18.24 -17.19 -14.53
CA GLN A 39 -16.99 -17.94 -14.52
C GLN A 39 -16.04 -17.50 -13.42
N VAL A 40 -16.01 -16.20 -13.09
CA VAL A 40 -15.03 -15.61 -12.17
C VAL A 40 -15.66 -14.62 -11.20
N VAL A 41 -14.94 -14.43 -10.09
CA VAL A 41 -15.17 -13.40 -9.08
C VAL A 41 -13.83 -12.70 -8.85
N LEU A 42 -13.83 -11.38 -8.92
CA LEU A 42 -12.67 -10.56 -8.56
C LEU A 42 -12.90 -10.01 -7.15
N LEU A 43 -11.98 -10.33 -6.26
CA LEU A 43 -11.98 -9.90 -4.88
C LEU A 43 -10.91 -8.84 -4.69
N ARG A 44 -11.22 -7.77 -3.98
CA ARG A 44 -10.27 -6.77 -3.50
C ARG A 44 -10.04 -6.97 -2.01
N ASP A 45 -8.81 -6.97 -1.55
CA ASP A 45 -8.46 -6.98 -0.12
C ASP A 45 -8.31 -5.55 0.43
N GLU A 46 -8.10 -5.43 1.74
CA GLU A 46 -7.95 -4.16 2.46
C GLU A 46 -6.77 -3.32 1.94
N SER A 47 -5.71 -3.94 1.40
CA SER A 47 -4.56 -3.26 0.81
C SER A 47 -4.81 -2.76 -0.63
N GLY A 48 -6.01 -2.98 -1.17
CA GLY A 48 -6.36 -2.67 -2.55
C GLY A 48 -5.89 -3.73 -3.56
N GLY A 49 -5.23 -4.80 -3.10
CA GLY A 49 -4.81 -5.94 -3.89
C GLY A 49 -6.00 -6.70 -4.47
N THR A 50 -5.89 -7.14 -5.73
CA THR A 50 -6.98 -7.85 -6.40
C THR A 50 -6.64 -9.32 -6.65
N THR A 51 -7.52 -10.22 -6.22
CA THR A 51 -7.42 -11.67 -6.44
C THR A 51 -8.55 -12.15 -7.35
N LEU A 52 -8.21 -12.83 -8.45
CA LEU A 52 -9.20 -13.46 -9.33
C LEU A 52 -9.43 -14.92 -8.92
N VAL A 53 -10.68 -15.28 -8.67
CA VAL A 53 -11.10 -16.61 -8.21
C VAL A 53 -12.16 -17.18 -9.17
N ARG A 54 -12.15 -18.50 -9.37
CA ARG A 54 -13.22 -19.16 -10.15
C ARG A 54 -14.55 -19.11 -9.38
N ARG A 55 -15.62 -18.75 -10.08
CA ARG A 55 -16.97 -18.59 -9.53
C ARG A 55 -17.47 -19.86 -8.83
N GLY A 56 -17.29 -21.03 -9.46
CA GLY A 56 -17.74 -22.29 -8.86
C GLY A 56 -17.02 -22.65 -7.56
N SER A 57 -15.71 -22.39 -7.46
CA SER A 57 -14.94 -22.62 -6.23
C SER A 57 -15.31 -21.59 -5.16
N PHE A 58 -15.46 -20.34 -5.55
CA PHE A 58 -15.87 -19.27 -4.66
C PHE A 58 -17.26 -19.53 -4.04
N ASP A 59 -18.25 -19.89 -4.84
CA ASP A 59 -19.60 -20.18 -4.36
C ASP A 59 -19.63 -21.41 -3.44
N ALA A 60 -18.77 -22.40 -3.67
CA ALA A 60 -18.62 -23.56 -2.80
C ALA A 60 -17.94 -23.22 -1.45
N GLU A 61 -17.07 -22.21 -1.44
CA GLU A 61 -16.37 -21.70 -0.27
C GLU A 61 -17.17 -20.61 0.48
N LEU A 62 -18.27 -20.11 -0.11
CA LEU A 62 -19.13 -19.11 0.48
C LEU A 62 -19.84 -19.67 1.73
N GLY A 63 -19.72 -18.96 2.84
CA GLY A 63 -20.26 -19.36 4.15
C GLY A 63 -19.38 -20.33 4.94
N THR A 64 -18.31 -20.88 4.35
CA THR A 64 -17.29 -21.67 5.07
C THR A 64 -16.02 -20.86 5.23
N ARG A 65 -15.31 -20.60 4.13
CA ARG A 65 -14.12 -19.76 4.09
C ARG A 65 -14.47 -18.29 3.99
N TYR A 66 -15.37 -17.92 3.08
CA TYR A 66 -15.77 -16.53 2.89
C TYR A 66 -17.05 -16.27 3.66
N ARG A 67 -16.95 -15.61 4.81
CA ARG A 67 -18.12 -15.31 5.64
C ARG A 67 -18.64 -13.90 5.32
N PRO A 68 -19.87 -13.74 4.81
CA PRO A 68 -20.43 -12.42 4.54
C PRO A 68 -20.49 -11.54 5.78
N ARG A 69 -20.03 -10.30 5.64
CA ARG A 69 -20.13 -9.24 6.65
C ARG A 69 -21.04 -8.13 6.09
N PRO A 70 -22.36 -8.33 6.10
CA PRO A 70 -23.30 -7.33 5.57
C PRO A 70 -23.19 -6.04 6.38
N GLY A 71 -22.96 -4.92 5.69
CA GLY A 71 -22.79 -3.60 6.31
C GLY A 71 -21.37 -3.29 6.80
N ALA A 72 -20.40 -4.19 6.61
CA ALA A 72 -19.00 -3.82 6.68
C ALA A 72 -18.67 -2.96 5.46
N GLU A 73 -18.14 -1.76 5.69
CA GLU A 73 -17.48 -0.98 4.65
C GLU A 73 -16.06 -1.54 4.49
N MET A 74 -15.61 -1.62 3.24
CA MET A 74 -14.20 -1.82 2.96
C MET A 74 -13.57 -0.44 2.78
N PRO A 75 -12.29 -0.26 3.15
CA PRO A 75 -11.55 0.92 2.76
C PRO A 75 -11.66 1.06 1.25
N SER A 76 -12.32 2.13 0.83
CA SER A 76 -12.64 2.37 -0.57
C SER A 76 -11.66 3.42 -1.06
N ASP A 77 -11.01 3.16 -2.20
CA ASP A 77 -10.25 4.20 -2.93
C ASP A 77 -11.09 5.47 -3.18
N ALA A 78 -12.42 5.44 -3.01
CA ALA A 78 -13.29 6.61 -3.06
C ALA A 78 -12.77 7.77 -2.20
N GLY A 79 -12.23 7.51 -1.00
CA GLY A 79 -11.63 8.54 -0.15
C GLY A 79 -10.43 9.22 -0.83
N GLN A 80 -9.58 8.43 -1.50
CA GLN A 80 -8.43 8.94 -2.25
C GLN A 80 -8.86 9.76 -3.48
N TYR A 81 -9.92 9.35 -4.19
CA TYR A 81 -10.46 10.10 -5.33
C TYR A 81 -11.09 11.43 -4.92
N ASP A 82 -11.73 11.49 -3.75
CA ASP A 82 -12.31 12.73 -3.25
C ASP A 82 -11.21 13.71 -2.78
N ARG A 83 -10.15 13.22 -2.13
CA ARG A 83 -8.94 14.01 -1.83
C ARG A 83 -8.29 14.59 -3.10
N LEU A 84 -8.19 13.79 -4.16
CA LEU A 84 -7.71 14.24 -5.48
C LEU A 84 -8.60 15.35 -6.09
N ARG A 85 -9.92 15.23 -5.97
CA ARG A 85 -10.85 16.24 -6.47
C ARG A 85 -10.72 17.56 -5.70
N GLU A 86 -10.57 17.49 -4.39
CA GLU A 86 -10.35 18.68 -3.57
C GLU A 86 -9.04 19.38 -3.93
N ARG A 87 -7.95 18.61 -4.14
CA ARG A 87 -6.66 19.16 -4.54
C ARG A 87 -6.70 19.76 -5.95
N LEU A 88 -7.38 19.11 -6.90
CA LEU A 88 -7.63 19.67 -8.23
C LEU A 88 -8.36 21.02 -8.14
N ALA A 89 -9.41 21.10 -7.32
CA ALA A 89 -10.16 22.33 -7.13
C ALA A 89 -9.31 23.45 -6.50
N ALA A 90 -8.34 23.12 -5.63
CA ALA A 90 -7.38 24.09 -5.10
C ALA A 90 -6.46 24.64 -6.20
N TYR A 91 -5.88 23.76 -7.01
CA TYR A 91 -5.03 24.17 -8.13
C TYR A 91 -5.74 24.99 -9.20
N GLU A 92 -7.01 24.74 -9.44
CA GLU A 92 -7.80 25.52 -10.38
C GLU A 92 -8.01 26.97 -9.93
N ARG A 93 -7.93 27.25 -8.62
CA ARG A 93 -8.04 28.60 -8.04
C ARG A 93 -6.73 29.38 -8.03
N GLU A 94 -5.59 28.73 -8.25
CA GLU A 94 -4.28 29.40 -8.28
C GLU A 94 -3.99 30.06 -9.63
N ASP A 95 -3.58 31.34 -9.60
CA ASP A 95 -3.32 32.13 -10.79
C ASP A 95 -1.92 31.87 -11.39
N GLY A 96 -1.88 31.55 -12.68
CA GLY A 96 -0.65 31.35 -13.45
C GLY A 96 -0.10 29.91 -13.45
N ARG A 97 -0.62 29.05 -14.33
CA ARG A 97 -0.17 27.66 -14.50
C ARG A 97 1.19 27.58 -15.21
N LYS A 98 2.29 27.68 -14.47
CA LYS A 98 3.65 27.40 -14.97
C LYS A 98 3.93 25.90 -14.97
N ALA A 99 4.87 25.44 -15.80
CA ALA A 99 5.24 24.02 -15.88
C ALA A 99 5.64 23.42 -14.51
N LYS A 100 6.27 24.20 -13.63
CA LYS A 100 6.57 23.81 -12.25
C LYS A 100 5.32 23.48 -11.42
N HIS A 101 4.26 24.28 -11.51
CA HIS A 101 3.01 24.05 -10.79
C HIS A 101 2.31 22.75 -11.22
N LYS A 102 2.52 22.31 -12.48
CA LYS A 102 1.99 21.03 -12.96
C LYS A 102 2.79 19.84 -12.41
N ALA A 103 4.11 19.97 -12.32
CA ALA A 103 4.96 18.92 -11.75
C ALA A 103 4.69 18.77 -10.24
N ASP A 104 4.54 19.89 -9.53
CA ASP A 104 4.21 19.89 -8.10
C ASP A 104 2.80 19.28 -7.86
N ALA A 105 1.81 19.65 -8.68
CA ALA A 105 0.47 19.06 -8.63
C ALA A 105 0.45 17.55 -8.86
N LEU A 106 1.31 17.06 -9.76
CA LEU A 106 1.42 15.63 -10.04
C LEU A 106 2.12 14.87 -8.90
N ARG A 107 3.10 15.47 -8.22
CA ARG A 107 3.74 14.85 -7.06
C ARG A 107 2.74 14.71 -5.91
N GLU A 108 2.04 15.79 -5.58
CA GLU A 108 1.06 15.77 -4.50
C GLU A 108 -0.13 14.84 -4.78
N ALA A 109 -0.55 14.73 -6.04
CA ALA A 109 -1.55 13.75 -6.45
C ALA A 109 -1.09 12.30 -6.25
N LEU A 110 0.20 12.02 -6.44
CA LEU A 110 0.78 10.69 -6.19
C LEU A 110 0.89 10.40 -4.69
N ASP A 111 1.22 11.40 -3.87
CA ASP A 111 1.29 11.26 -2.41
C ASP A 111 -0.10 10.91 -1.83
N ILE A 112 -1.16 11.62 -2.24
CA ILE A 112 -2.54 11.34 -1.83
C ILE A 112 -2.99 9.91 -2.17
N LEU A 113 -2.55 9.39 -3.31
CA LEU A 113 -2.87 8.02 -3.74
C LEU A 113 -2.04 6.96 -3.01
N SER A 114 -0.93 7.36 -2.42
CA SER A 114 0.00 6.46 -1.73
C SER A 114 -0.30 6.35 -0.24
N GLU A 115 -1.05 7.30 0.33
CA GLU A 115 -1.51 7.27 1.72
C GLU A 115 -2.71 6.32 1.91
N PRO A 116 -2.61 5.32 2.80
CA PRO A 116 -3.77 4.53 3.22
C PRO A 116 -4.78 5.41 3.97
N ASP A 117 -6.08 5.05 3.90
CA ASP A 117 -7.15 5.83 4.53
C ASP A 117 -6.99 5.82 6.07
N PRO A 118 -6.95 6.99 6.75
CA PRO A 118 -6.70 7.06 8.19
C PRO A 118 -7.94 6.77 9.05
N GLU A 119 -9.11 6.43 8.48
CA GLU A 119 -10.36 6.31 9.25
C GLU A 119 -10.66 4.92 9.85
N ASP A 120 -9.90 3.87 9.53
CA ASP A 120 -10.11 2.51 10.07
C ASP A 120 -8.92 1.98 10.92
N GLY A 121 -8.43 2.80 11.85
CA GLY A 121 -7.36 2.43 12.79
C GLY A 121 -7.85 2.28 14.24
N ASP A 122 -8.51 1.16 14.57
CA ASP A 122 -8.61 0.69 15.96
C ASP A 122 -7.22 0.22 16.42
N GLY A 123 -6.59 1.04 17.26
CA GLY A 123 -5.60 0.66 18.26
C GLY A 123 -4.61 -0.47 17.94
N GLY A 124 -3.50 -0.10 17.30
CA GLY A 124 -2.20 -0.74 17.55
C GLY A 124 -1.59 -1.44 16.35
N GLU A 125 -0.66 -0.78 15.69
CA GLU A 125 0.78 -1.05 15.82
C GLU A 125 1.54 0.10 15.16
N ALA A 126 2.69 0.44 15.74
CA ALA A 126 3.47 1.62 15.40
C ALA A 126 3.99 1.53 13.96
N GLU A 127 3.49 2.37 13.07
CA GLU A 127 4.09 2.60 11.76
C GLU A 127 4.40 4.08 11.61
N ASP A 128 5.70 4.35 11.66
CA ASP A 128 6.41 5.34 10.86
C ASP A 128 5.54 6.36 10.14
N GLU A 129 5.29 7.48 10.83
CA GLU A 129 5.31 8.76 10.15
C GLU A 129 6.58 8.81 9.27
N PRO A 130 6.55 9.33 8.03
CA PRO A 130 7.76 9.90 7.49
C PRO A 130 8.05 11.11 8.38
N ALA A 131 8.79 10.87 9.47
CA ALA A 131 9.62 11.92 10.02
C ALA A 131 10.37 12.49 8.80
N ASP A 132 10.31 13.80 8.62
CA ASP A 132 11.24 14.55 7.76
C ASP A 132 12.66 14.32 8.31
N ASP A 133 13.15 13.08 8.23
CA ASP A 133 14.47 12.70 8.66
C ASP A 133 15.41 13.30 7.63
N PRO A 134 16.34 14.16 8.05
CA PRO A 134 17.22 14.84 7.13
C PRO A 134 17.98 13.81 6.29
N GLU A 135 18.02 14.04 4.96
CA GLU A 135 18.89 13.27 4.07
C GLU A 135 20.33 13.45 4.54
N VAL A 136 21.07 12.35 4.66
CA VAL A 136 22.49 12.41 5.03
C VAL A 136 23.28 13.03 3.88
N PRO A 137 23.98 14.16 4.07
CA PRO A 137 24.92 14.68 3.09
C PRO A 137 26.19 13.80 3.10
N PHE A 138 26.10 12.59 2.55
CA PHE A 138 27.16 11.57 2.59
C PHE A 138 28.54 12.06 2.12
N GLU A 139 28.60 13.09 1.27
CA GLU A 139 29.83 13.66 0.74
C GLU A 139 30.56 14.58 1.74
N GLU A 140 29.89 14.97 2.84
CA GLU A 140 30.47 15.71 3.95
C GLU A 140 31.11 14.78 5.00
N VAL A 141 30.80 13.48 4.94
CA VAL A 141 31.37 12.48 5.84
C VAL A 141 32.83 12.20 5.46
N PRO A 142 33.78 12.34 6.39
CA PRO A 142 35.20 12.06 6.12
C PRO A 142 35.42 10.64 5.56
N GLY A 143 36.05 10.57 4.39
CA GLY A 143 36.36 9.29 3.72
C GLY A 143 35.26 8.78 2.77
N ILE A 144 34.09 9.43 2.72
CA ILE A 144 33.02 9.10 1.78
C ILE A 144 33.03 10.08 0.60
N GLY A 145 33.39 9.58 -0.57
CA GLY A 145 33.33 10.34 -1.82
C GLY A 145 32.00 10.16 -2.58
N PRO A 146 31.77 10.94 -3.65
CA PRO A 146 30.52 10.90 -4.45
C PRO A 146 30.16 9.51 -4.97
N LYS A 147 31.15 8.67 -5.26
CA LYS A 147 30.96 7.29 -5.72
C LYS A 147 30.42 6.36 -4.63
N THR A 148 30.85 6.55 -3.38
CA THR A 148 30.38 5.76 -2.24
C THR A 148 29.02 6.29 -1.78
N ALA A 149 28.86 7.62 -1.72
CA ALA A 149 27.58 8.27 -1.47
C ALA A 149 26.48 7.82 -2.45
N GLY A 150 26.76 7.80 -3.75
CA GLY A 150 25.80 7.31 -4.75
C GLY A 150 25.40 5.84 -4.56
N LYS A 151 26.32 5.00 -4.08
CA LYS A 151 26.02 3.58 -3.80
C LYS A 151 25.20 3.39 -2.53
N LEU A 152 25.43 4.20 -1.50
CA LEU A 152 24.61 4.20 -0.27
C LEU A 152 23.16 4.56 -0.61
N ARG A 153 22.95 5.64 -1.37
CA ARG A 153 21.61 6.02 -1.87
C ARG A 153 20.97 4.93 -2.74
N THR A 154 21.74 4.32 -3.64
CA THR A 154 21.24 3.22 -4.50
C THR A 154 20.89 1.96 -3.69
N ALA A 155 21.57 1.74 -2.57
CA ALA A 155 21.30 0.65 -1.64
C ALA A 155 20.11 0.95 -0.71
N GLY A 156 19.50 2.14 -0.80
CA GLY A 156 18.34 2.54 0.01
C GLY A 156 18.68 3.27 1.30
N TYR A 157 19.95 3.59 1.55
CA TYR A 157 20.35 4.41 2.71
C TYR A 157 20.34 5.87 2.29
N VAL A 158 19.29 6.60 2.67
CA VAL A 158 19.09 8.00 2.25
C VAL A 158 19.06 8.93 3.47
N THR A 159 18.41 8.51 4.55
CA THR A 159 18.20 9.30 5.77
C THR A 159 19.10 8.86 6.91
N GLU A 160 19.28 9.72 7.92
CA GLU A 160 20.04 9.38 9.12
C GLU A 160 19.45 8.15 9.83
N ARG A 161 18.12 8.01 9.80
CA ARG A 161 17.40 6.88 10.37
C ARG A 161 17.70 5.58 9.63
N ASP A 162 17.77 5.59 8.30
CA ASP A 162 18.15 4.42 7.50
C ASP A 162 19.54 3.93 7.88
N VAL A 163 20.48 4.87 8.08
CA VAL A 163 21.84 4.55 8.49
C VAL A 163 21.88 4.00 9.91
N ARG A 164 21.18 4.63 10.87
CA ARG A 164 21.10 4.15 12.27
C ARG A 164 20.46 2.77 12.38
N ALA A 165 19.38 2.52 11.65
CA ALA A 165 18.63 1.27 11.68
C ALA A 165 19.35 0.12 10.95
N ALA A 166 20.19 0.42 9.97
CA ALA A 166 20.98 -0.58 9.27
C ALA A 166 21.98 -1.26 10.21
N GLY A 167 22.22 -2.56 10.03
CA GLY A 167 23.33 -3.26 10.70
C GLY A 167 24.67 -2.94 10.04
N ASP A 168 25.75 -2.98 10.82
CA ASP A 168 27.11 -2.67 10.33
C ASP A 168 27.52 -3.57 9.15
N ASP A 169 27.17 -4.86 9.18
CA ASP A 169 27.44 -5.79 8.08
C ASP A 169 26.72 -5.40 6.77
N ALA A 170 25.52 -4.82 6.88
CA ALA A 170 24.74 -4.37 5.74
C ALA A 170 25.34 -3.11 5.11
N LEU A 171 25.83 -2.18 5.94
CA LEU A 171 26.54 -0.98 5.47
C LEU A 171 27.90 -1.35 4.86
N LEU A 172 28.65 -2.27 5.47
CA LEU A 172 29.94 -2.75 4.93
C LEU A 172 29.81 -3.54 3.63
N ALA A 173 28.63 -4.09 3.33
CA ALA A 173 28.35 -4.71 2.04
C ALA A 173 28.33 -3.69 0.89
N VAL A 174 28.20 -2.39 1.18
CA VAL A 174 28.23 -1.34 0.16
C VAL A 174 29.65 -1.14 -0.35
N ALA A 175 29.86 -1.48 -1.63
CA ALA A 175 31.16 -1.46 -2.26
C ALA A 175 31.83 -0.07 -2.20
N GLY A 176 32.92 0.05 -1.42
CA GLY A 176 33.63 1.31 -1.22
C GLY A 176 33.33 1.98 0.12
N LEU A 177 32.55 1.35 0.99
CA LEU A 177 32.47 1.65 2.41
C LEU A 177 33.38 0.66 3.17
N GLY A 178 34.43 1.18 3.81
CA GLY A 178 35.32 0.43 4.69
C GLY A 178 34.95 0.62 6.17
N PRO A 179 35.55 -0.17 7.09
CA PRO A 179 35.26 -0.08 8.52
C PRO A 179 35.54 1.31 9.11
N GLU A 180 36.62 1.98 8.69
CA GLU A 180 36.94 3.35 9.11
C GLU A 180 35.91 4.38 8.61
N ASN A 181 35.42 4.21 7.38
CA ASN A 181 34.38 5.07 6.82
C ASN A 181 33.01 4.83 7.46
N LEU A 182 32.73 3.59 7.87
CA LEU A 182 31.52 3.24 8.59
C LEU A 182 31.52 3.90 9.97
N GLU A 183 32.64 3.88 10.69
CA GLU A 183 32.77 4.55 11.99
C GLU A 183 32.51 6.07 11.86
N ASN A 184 33.13 6.73 10.87
CA ASN A 184 32.88 8.14 10.59
C ASN A 184 31.42 8.41 10.21
N LEU A 185 30.78 7.51 9.46
CA LEU A 185 29.38 7.63 9.08
C LEU A 185 28.45 7.48 10.28
N ARG A 186 28.76 6.56 11.21
CA ARG A 186 28.02 6.38 12.45
C ARG A 186 28.13 7.60 13.35
N GLU A 187 29.34 8.11 13.54
CA GLU A 187 29.59 9.34 14.33
C GLU A 187 28.91 10.56 13.71
N PHE A 188 28.76 10.61 12.39
CA PHE A 188 28.08 11.71 11.70
C PHE A 188 26.56 11.74 11.92
N VAL A 189 25.92 10.58 12.13
CA VAL A 189 24.45 10.47 12.26
C VAL A 189 23.97 10.28 13.70
N ASP A 190 24.88 10.09 14.66
CA ASP A 190 24.62 10.06 16.12
C ASP A 190 24.41 11.46 16.70
#